data_AF-A0A7W0P1A1-F1
#
_entry.id   AF-A0A7W0P1A1-F1
#
_cell.length_a   1.000
_cell.length_b   1.000
_cell.length_c   1.000
_cell.angle_alpha   90.00
_cell.angle_beta   90.00
_cell.angle_gamma   90.00
#
_symmetry.space_group_name_H-M   'P 1'
#
loop_
_entity.id
_entity.type
_entity.pdbx_description
1 polymer ?
#
loop_
_entity_poly.entity_id
_entity_poly.type
_entity_poly.pdbx_seq_one_letter_code
_entity_poly.pdbx_strand_id
1 'polypeptide(L)'
;MTAPVVPLPTRVAPGSAGGAGRLAQATLFGFIGVELVSLLTGIVTLLRWEQRQVELNSEEAFFADGWDFGVGFAYFGVFIICGIAWLIWQYQAHSNLSSMTATKYRPAAAFWILVPIASLFVPFLAIGELARAGIDRPILRRWWWGLYLAMNALVGVSSVAGLAEMWLTSLIVGIAASAVGIGAAICAIRLISLINSGLESRRASAGRPAGRPTLTERAGLFWAGGASLLTVMGGSLFGVALPEIVRNLPAVPETNLAFVVGACFSETEVDFIDVSCNGPHEAEVYEVLEYPEASAYPGDDLIADWAEPQCYAQFEPYTGVPYPDSALEFGYLFPSAQGWQVGDREVICYLFDPSGDDLTEPVAQAA
;
A
#
# COMPACT_ATOMS: atom_id res chain seq x y z
N MET A 1 7.80 45.05 59.95
CA MET A 1 7.26 43.88 59.23
C MET A 1 7.03 44.29 57.78
N THR A 2 8.05 44.11 56.96
CA THR A 2 7.98 44.31 55.50
C THR A 2 7.50 43.00 54.89
N ALA A 3 6.32 43.01 54.25
CA ALA A 3 5.85 41.87 53.49
C ALA A 3 6.78 41.64 52.28
N PRO A 4 7.08 40.39 51.89
CA PRO A 4 7.93 40.11 50.76
C PRO A 4 7.23 40.52 49.47
N VAL A 5 7.94 41.29 48.63
CA VAL A 5 7.54 41.57 47.25
C VAL A 5 7.55 40.24 46.50
N VAL A 6 6.36 39.72 46.18
CA VAL A 6 6.19 38.58 45.29
C VAL A 6 6.66 39.02 43.90
N PRO A 7 7.64 38.35 43.27
CA PRO A 7 8.03 38.71 41.91
C PRO A 7 6.85 38.46 40.97
N LEU A 8 6.55 39.45 40.11
CA LEU A 8 5.61 39.29 39.00
C LEU A 8 5.95 38.01 38.23
N PRO A 9 4.97 37.13 37.93
CA PRO A 9 5.26 35.98 37.10
C PRO A 9 5.74 36.49 35.74
N THR A 10 6.98 36.12 35.40
CA THR A 10 7.57 36.30 34.07
C THR A 10 6.56 35.85 33.03
N ARG A 11 6.24 36.73 32.06
CA ARG A 11 5.37 36.43 30.92
C ARG A 11 5.72 35.06 30.34
N VAL A 12 4.89 34.06 30.60
CA VAL A 12 4.94 32.79 29.87
C VAL A 12 4.56 33.12 28.44
N ALA A 13 5.45 32.81 27.50
CA ALA A 13 5.32 33.15 26.10
C ALA A 13 3.93 32.75 25.55
N PRO A 14 3.21 33.68 24.88
CA PRO A 14 1.99 33.32 24.18
C PRO A 14 2.37 32.43 22.98
N GLY A 15 1.72 31.27 22.83
CA GLY A 15 1.60 30.67 21.49
C GLY A 15 2.09 29.23 21.23
N SER A 16 2.45 28.40 22.22
CA SER A 16 2.96 27.05 21.93
C SER A 16 1.95 26.16 21.18
N ALA A 17 0.71 26.02 21.67
CA ALA A 17 -0.27 25.14 21.01
C ALA A 17 -0.81 25.68 19.69
N GLY A 18 -0.94 26.99 19.53
CA GLY A 18 -1.25 27.60 18.23
C GLY A 18 -0.11 27.39 17.23
N GLY A 19 1.14 27.41 17.68
CA GLY A 19 2.31 27.05 16.89
C GLY A 19 2.29 25.58 16.45
N ALA A 20 2.09 24.65 17.38
CA ALA A 20 2.01 23.22 17.05
C ALA A 20 0.80 22.87 16.17
N GLY A 21 -0.35 23.53 16.38
CA GLY A 21 -1.51 23.38 15.51
C GLY A 21 -1.24 23.83 14.08
N ARG A 22 -0.59 24.99 13.89
CA ARG A 22 -0.19 25.46 12.56
C ARG A 22 0.84 24.54 11.90
N LEU A 23 1.77 23.99 12.67
CA LEU A 23 2.73 23.00 12.17
C LEU A 23 2.02 21.73 11.69
N ALA A 24 1.11 21.17 12.50
CA ALA A 24 0.33 19.99 12.12
C ALA A 24 -0.54 20.24 10.88
N GLN A 25 -1.10 21.44 10.74
CA GLN A 25 -1.85 21.83 9.54
C GLN A 25 -0.94 21.96 8.32
N ALA A 26 0.23 22.58 8.45
CA ALA A 26 1.18 22.72 7.36
C ALA A 26 1.66 21.35 6.85
N THR A 27 1.95 20.40 7.74
CA THR A 27 2.31 19.04 7.33
C THR A 27 1.16 18.32 6.64
N LEU A 28 -0.08 18.48 7.13
CA LEU A 28 -1.27 17.92 6.48
C LEU A 28 -1.53 18.52 5.08
N PHE A 29 -1.22 19.79 4.85
CA PHE A 29 -1.23 20.36 3.49
C PHE A 29 -0.15 19.75 2.60
N GLY A 30 1.05 19.50 3.14
CA GLY A 30 2.10 18.76 2.44
C GLY A 30 1.64 17.36 2.04
N PHE A 31 0.97 16.64 2.95
CA PHE A 31 0.37 15.34 2.69
C PHE A 31 -0.69 15.39 1.57
N ILE A 32 -1.59 16.38 1.59
CA ILE A 32 -2.54 16.61 0.47
C ILE A 32 -1.79 16.81 -0.85
N GLY A 33 -0.67 17.56 -0.84
CA GLY A 33 0.16 17.75 -2.03
C GLY A 33 0.69 16.44 -2.59
N VAL A 34 1.21 15.55 -1.74
CA VAL A 34 1.68 14.23 -2.17
C VAL A 34 0.51 13.39 -2.71
N GLU A 35 -0.62 13.35 -2.01
CA GLU A 35 -1.80 12.59 -2.46
C GLU A 35 -2.33 13.08 -3.81
N LEU A 36 -2.27 14.38 -4.08
CA LEU A 36 -2.63 14.94 -5.39
C LEU A 36 -1.68 14.48 -6.49
N VAL A 37 -0.37 14.41 -6.21
CA VAL A 37 0.60 13.88 -7.16
C VAL A 37 0.32 12.39 -7.43
N SER A 38 0.16 11.58 -6.38
CA SER A 38 -0.18 10.15 -6.51
C SER A 38 -1.48 9.94 -7.28
N LEU A 39 -2.52 10.73 -7.00
CA LEU A 39 -3.80 10.68 -7.71
C LEU A 39 -3.65 11.02 -9.20
N LEU A 40 -2.91 12.09 -9.52
CA LEU A 40 -2.69 12.52 -10.90
C LEU A 40 -1.86 11.50 -11.67
N THR A 41 -0.76 11.00 -11.08
CA THR A 41 0.07 9.96 -11.69
C THR A 41 -0.75 8.71 -11.96
N GLY A 42 -1.53 8.22 -10.98
CA GLY A 42 -2.39 7.06 -11.16
C GLY A 42 -3.43 7.24 -12.26
N ILE A 43 -4.08 8.41 -12.34
CA ILE A 43 -5.05 8.72 -13.41
C ILE A 43 -4.36 8.73 -14.78
N VAL A 44 -3.19 9.35 -14.90
CA VAL A 44 -2.45 9.38 -16.18
C VAL A 44 -2.07 7.96 -16.61
N THR A 45 -1.60 7.12 -15.69
CA THR A 45 -1.28 5.72 -15.96
C THR A 45 -2.52 4.93 -16.41
N LEU A 46 -3.67 5.12 -15.75
CA LEU A 46 -4.92 4.46 -16.13
C LEU A 46 -5.38 4.88 -17.54
N LEU A 47 -5.27 6.16 -17.88
CA LEU A 47 -5.63 6.68 -19.20
C LEU A 47 -4.69 6.19 -20.31
N ARG A 48 -3.38 6.04 -20.02
CA ARG A 48 -2.41 5.46 -20.98
C ARG A 48 -2.72 4.00 -21.28
N TRP A 49 -3.06 3.24 -20.24
CA TRP A 49 -3.48 1.84 -20.37
C TRP A 49 -4.70 1.71 -21.28
N GLU A 50 -5.74 2.53 -21.08
CA GLU A 50 -6.95 2.51 -21.93
C GLU A 50 -6.65 2.81 -23.42
N GLN A 51 -5.59 3.57 -23.71
CA GLN A 51 -5.22 3.97 -25.07
C GLN A 51 -4.28 2.98 -25.79
N ARG A 52 -3.95 1.82 -25.20
CA ARG A 52 -2.97 0.82 -25.71
C ARG A 52 -1.63 1.43 -26.16
N GLN A 53 -1.19 2.53 -25.53
CA GLN A 53 0.12 3.12 -25.79
C GLN A 53 1.13 2.49 -24.82
N VAL A 54 1.64 1.28 -25.14
CA VAL A 54 2.46 0.45 -24.23
C VAL A 54 3.81 0.04 -24.84
N GLU A 55 4.39 0.85 -25.72
CA GLU A 55 5.85 0.76 -25.96
C GLU A 55 6.54 1.86 -25.16
N LEU A 56 6.80 1.59 -23.87
CA LEU A 56 7.75 2.39 -23.11
C LEU A 56 9.14 2.02 -23.61
N ASN A 57 9.89 3.00 -24.11
CA ASN A 57 11.31 2.78 -24.38
C ASN A 57 12.05 2.52 -23.04
N SER A 58 13.22 1.89 -23.11
CA SER A 58 13.97 1.46 -21.92
C SER A 58 14.33 2.60 -20.96
N GLU A 59 14.50 3.82 -21.46
CA GLU A 59 14.73 5.00 -20.63
C GLU A 59 13.46 5.39 -19.84
N GLU A 60 12.30 5.42 -20.50
CA GLU A 60 11.01 5.73 -19.87
C GLU A 60 10.59 4.68 -18.84
N ALA A 61 10.87 3.40 -19.08
CA ALA A 61 10.64 2.33 -18.11
C ALA A 61 11.49 2.50 -16.84
N PHE A 62 12.79 2.77 -16.99
CA PHE A 62 13.69 3.02 -15.86
C PHE A 62 13.28 4.25 -15.03
N PHE A 63 12.84 5.33 -15.70
CA PHE A 63 12.34 6.51 -15.01
C PHE A 63 11.00 6.24 -14.30
N ALA A 64 10.11 5.42 -14.87
CA ALA A 64 8.85 5.03 -14.24
C ALA A 64 9.09 4.21 -12.96
N ASP A 65 9.96 3.21 -13.01
CA ASP A 65 10.31 2.40 -11.84
C ASP A 65 10.97 3.26 -10.75
N GLY A 66 11.95 4.09 -11.11
CA GLY A 66 12.61 5.01 -10.18
C GLY A 66 11.67 6.05 -9.58
N TRP A 67 10.68 6.51 -10.36
CA TRP A 67 9.65 7.45 -9.91
C TRP A 67 8.73 6.82 -8.87
N ASP A 68 8.28 5.59 -9.08
CA ASP A 68 7.40 4.88 -8.14
C ASP A 68 8.10 4.62 -6.80
N PHE A 69 9.37 4.21 -6.82
CA PHE A 69 10.19 4.10 -5.60
C PHE A 69 10.34 5.47 -4.91
N GLY A 70 10.66 6.52 -5.67
CA GLY A 70 10.88 7.87 -5.13
C GLY A 70 9.62 8.47 -4.49
N VAL A 71 8.46 8.33 -5.15
CA VAL A 71 7.16 8.76 -4.63
C VAL A 71 6.80 7.96 -3.39
N GLY A 72 7.04 6.65 -3.37
CA GLY A 72 6.82 5.80 -2.20
C GLY A 72 7.61 6.26 -0.96
N PHE A 73 8.90 6.56 -1.11
CA PHE A 73 9.73 7.08 0.00
C PHE A 73 9.28 8.47 0.47
N ALA A 74 8.93 9.36 -0.47
CA ALA A 74 8.41 10.68 -0.14
C ALA A 74 7.08 10.60 0.61
N TYR A 75 6.18 9.73 0.17
CA TYR A 75 4.90 9.44 0.81
C TYR A 75 5.12 8.96 2.25
N PHE A 76 5.98 7.96 2.45
CA PHE A 76 6.33 7.44 3.76
C PHE A 76 6.91 8.52 4.68
N GLY A 77 7.86 9.31 4.18
CA GLY A 77 8.47 10.40 4.94
C GLY A 77 7.47 11.48 5.36
N VAL A 78 6.64 11.96 4.43
CA VAL A 78 5.61 12.99 4.70
C VAL A 78 4.58 12.47 5.69
N PHE A 79 4.19 11.21 5.57
CA PHE A 79 3.24 10.58 6.46
C PHE A 79 3.78 10.47 7.90
N ILE A 80 5.05 10.08 8.08
CA ILE A 80 5.72 10.10 9.40
C ILE A 80 5.73 11.51 9.98
N ILE A 81 6.12 12.51 9.18
CA ILE A 81 6.19 13.91 9.61
C ILE A 81 4.80 14.41 10.06
N CYS A 82 3.74 14.06 9.32
CA CYS A 82 2.37 14.38 9.69
C CYS A 82 1.96 13.72 11.01
N GLY A 83 2.27 12.44 11.19
CA GLY A 83 2.02 11.72 12.43
C GLY A 83 2.69 12.39 13.63
N ILE A 84 3.98 12.71 13.51
CA ILE A 84 4.75 13.38 14.57
C ILE A 84 4.15 14.76 14.87
N ALA A 85 3.84 15.57 13.86
CA ALA A 85 3.28 16.90 14.05
C ALA A 85 1.89 16.85 14.70
N TRP A 86 1.04 15.91 14.28
CA TRP A 86 -0.26 15.65 14.89
C TRP A 86 -0.13 15.30 16.37
N LEU A 87 0.81 14.43 16.72
CA LEU A 87 1.06 14.03 18.10
C LEU A 87 1.55 15.16 18.97
N ILE A 88 2.49 15.96 18.46
CA ILE A 88 2.98 17.16 19.15
C ILE A 88 1.81 18.11 19.42
N TRP A 89 0.95 18.35 18.42
CA TRP A 89 -0.24 19.19 18.60
C TRP A 89 -1.20 18.59 19.63
N GLN A 90 -1.56 17.31 19.51
CA GLN A 90 -2.49 16.63 20.42
C GLN A 90 -1.98 16.68 21.86
N TYR A 91 -0.69 16.41 22.06
CA TYR A 91 -0.01 16.53 23.35
C TYR A 91 -0.16 17.95 23.92
N GLN A 92 0.13 18.97 23.11
CA GLN A 92 0.06 20.35 23.56
C GLN A 92 -1.37 20.81 23.84
N ALA A 93 -2.35 20.32 23.08
CA ALA A 93 -3.76 20.61 23.29
C ALA A 93 -4.26 20.02 24.62
N HIS A 94 -3.92 18.76 24.92
CA HIS A 94 -4.29 18.08 26.17
C HIS A 94 -3.61 18.67 27.41
N SER A 95 -2.33 19.03 27.30
CA SER A 95 -1.62 19.71 28.39
C SER A 95 -2.20 21.09 28.70
N ASN A 96 -2.63 21.85 27.68
CA ASN A 96 -3.34 23.10 27.91
C ASN A 96 -4.69 22.88 28.59
N LEU A 97 -5.45 21.85 28.17
CA LEU A 97 -6.75 21.54 28.75
C LEU A 97 -6.68 21.15 30.23
N SER A 98 -5.73 20.30 30.60
CA SER A 98 -5.50 19.88 31.99
C SER A 98 -5.10 21.06 32.90
N SER A 99 -4.39 22.07 32.36
CA SER A 99 -4.10 23.29 33.11
C SER A 99 -5.34 24.15 33.44
N MET A 100 -6.44 23.95 32.71
CA MET A 100 -7.70 24.71 32.84
C MET A 100 -8.79 23.94 33.60
N THR A 101 -8.65 22.64 33.80
CA THR A 101 -9.69 21.77 34.39
C THR A 101 -9.14 21.01 35.60
N ALA A 102 -9.94 20.85 36.67
CA ALA A 102 -9.51 20.14 37.88
C ALA A 102 -9.45 18.60 37.72
N THR A 103 -9.85 18.10 36.55
CA THR A 103 -9.88 16.67 36.22
C THR A 103 -8.46 16.14 35.97
N LYS A 104 -7.97 15.28 36.86
CA LYS A 104 -6.74 14.50 36.67
C LYS A 104 -6.89 13.61 35.45
N TYR A 105 -6.06 13.87 34.43
CA TYR A 105 -5.85 12.96 33.30
C TYR A 105 -5.49 11.56 33.82
N ARG A 106 -6.27 10.53 33.47
CA ARG A 106 -5.98 9.13 33.84
C ARG A 106 -5.33 8.43 32.65
N PRO A 107 -4.02 8.13 32.71
CA PRO A 107 -3.26 7.52 31.61
C PRO A 107 -3.52 6.00 31.44
N ALA A 108 -4.68 5.49 31.85
CA ALA A 108 -5.01 4.06 31.74
C ALA A 108 -5.03 3.55 30.28
N ALA A 109 -4.92 4.44 29.28
CA ALA A 109 -4.78 4.14 27.87
C ALA A 109 -3.37 3.67 27.46
N ALA A 110 -2.33 3.82 28.30
CA ALA A 110 -0.94 3.50 27.93
C ALA A 110 -0.63 2.00 27.80
N PHE A 111 -1.42 1.12 28.43
CA PHE A 111 -1.19 -0.34 28.40
C PHE A 111 -1.74 -1.03 27.13
N TRP A 112 -2.59 -0.36 26.36
CA TRP A 112 -3.37 -0.97 25.27
C TRP A 112 -2.69 -0.92 23.90
N ILE A 113 -1.45 -0.41 23.83
CA ILE A 113 -0.61 -0.39 22.61
C ILE A 113 -0.39 -1.79 22.02
N LEU A 114 -0.51 -2.83 22.85
CA LEU A 114 -0.35 -4.23 22.44
C LEU A 114 -1.67 -4.90 22.01
N VAL A 115 -2.80 -4.16 21.99
CA VAL A 115 -4.10 -4.70 21.57
C VAL A 115 -4.51 -4.06 20.24
N PRO A 116 -4.38 -4.78 19.10
CA PRO A 116 -4.62 -4.24 17.75
C PRO A 116 -5.98 -3.58 17.55
N ILE A 117 -7.01 -4.04 18.28
CA ILE A 117 -8.36 -3.46 18.18
C ILE A 117 -8.45 -2.13 18.95
N ALA A 118 -7.75 -1.99 20.07
CA ALA A 118 -7.78 -0.76 20.86
C ALA A 118 -7.15 0.43 20.10
N SER A 119 -6.14 0.16 19.28
CA SER A 119 -5.49 1.18 18.43
C SER A 119 -6.42 1.76 17.35
N LEU A 120 -7.54 1.09 17.03
CA LEU A 120 -8.59 1.56 16.11
C LEU A 120 -9.63 2.49 16.75
N PHE A 121 -9.65 2.67 18.06
CA PHE A 121 -10.67 3.53 18.71
C PHE A 121 -10.07 4.63 19.58
N VAL A 122 -8.86 4.41 20.09
CA VAL A 122 -8.17 5.37 20.98
C VAL A 122 -7.95 6.74 20.34
N PRO A 123 -7.52 6.87 19.06
CA PRO A 123 -7.36 8.20 18.46
C PRO A 123 -8.69 8.96 18.37
N PHE A 124 -9.78 8.28 18.04
CA PHE A 124 -11.12 8.88 17.99
C PHE A 124 -11.57 9.39 19.37
N LEU A 125 -11.36 8.60 20.41
CA LEU A 125 -11.71 8.98 21.79
C LEU A 125 -10.87 10.16 22.28
N ALA A 126 -9.56 10.13 22.04
CA ALA A 126 -8.63 11.17 22.48
C ALA A 126 -8.94 12.54 21.85
N ILE A 127 -9.35 12.55 20.59
CA ILE A 127 -9.85 13.76 19.91
C ILE A 127 -11.25 14.14 20.40
N GLY A 128 -12.10 13.16 20.71
CA GLY A 128 -13.43 13.41 21.28
C GLY A 128 -13.40 14.14 22.62
N GLU A 129 -12.37 13.91 23.44
CA GLU A 129 -12.14 14.67 24.68
C GLU A 129 -11.75 16.12 24.40
N LEU A 130 -10.78 16.34 23.51
CA LEU A 130 -10.36 17.69 23.11
C LEU A 130 -11.50 18.48 22.46
N ALA A 131 -12.28 17.84 21.60
CA ALA A 131 -13.40 18.47 20.91
C ALA A 131 -14.52 18.89 21.88
N ARG A 132 -14.89 18.03 22.84
CA ARG A 132 -15.86 18.36 23.89
C ARG A 132 -15.39 19.52 24.77
N ALA A 133 -14.08 19.59 25.02
CA ALA A 133 -13.47 20.69 25.75
C ALA A 133 -13.30 21.97 24.91
N GLY A 134 -13.14 21.88 23.60
CA GLY A 134 -13.10 23.01 22.67
C GLY A 134 -14.48 23.30 22.07
N ILE A 135 -14.52 23.36 20.74
CA ILE A 135 -15.75 23.38 19.93
C ILE A 135 -15.92 22.00 19.30
N ASP A 136 -16.97 21.27 19.68
CA ASP A 136 -17.26 19.95 19.13
C ASP A 136 -18.14 20.04 17.87
N ARG A 137 -17.71 19.36 16.79
CA ARG A 137 -18.55 18.98 15.66
C ARG A 137 -18.51 17.46 15.49
N PRO A 138 -19.47 16.71 16.05
CA PRO A 138 -19.40 15.25 16.10
C PRO A 138 -19.45 14.61 14.71
N ILE A 139 -20.19 15.21 13.77
CA ILE A 139 -20.25 14.75 12.38
C ILE A 139 -18.88 14.84 11.70
N LEU A 140 -18.20 15.99 11.82
CA LEU A 140 -16.87 16.20 11.25
C LEU A 140 -15.85 15.21 11.83
N ARG A 141 -15.89 14.96 13.15
CA ARG A 141 -15.01 13.98 13.80
C ARG A 141 -15.26 12.56 13.28
N ARG A 142 -16.52 12.17 13.07
CA ARG A 142 -16.87 10.86 12.49
C ARG A 142 -16.38 10.73 11.05
N TRP A 143 -16.53 11.76 10.23
CA TRP A 143 -16.03 11.77 8.86
C TRP A 143 -14.52 11.69 8.80
N TRP A 144 -13.80 12.50 9.57
CA TRP A 144 -12.33 12.41 9.68
C TRP A 144 -11.88 10.97 9.98
N TRP A 145 -12.46 10.36 11.00
CA TRP A 145 -12.08 9.02 11.42
C TRP A 145 -12.47 7.94 10.41
N GLY A 146 -13.68 8.01 9.87
CA GLY A 146 -14.17 7.06 8.87
C GLY A 146 -13.35 7.11 7.58
N LEU A 147 -13.04 8.32 7.08
CA LEU A 147 -12.20 8.50 5.90
C LEU A 147 -10.77 8.03 6.15
N TYR A 148 -10.21 8.31 7.32
CA TYR A 148 -8.87 7.80 7.68
C TYR A 148 -8.83 6.26 7.70
N LEU A 149 -9.82 5.60 8.29
CA LEU A 149 -9.90 4.14 8.28
C LEU A 149 -10.10 3.58 6.86
N ALA A 150 -10.99 4.20 6.07
CA ALA A 150 -11.24 3.80 4.69
C ALA A 150 -9.98 3.93 3.82
N MET A 151 -9.23 5.03 3.95
CA MET A 151 -7.95 5.23 3.27
C MET A 151 -6.98 4.10 3.60
N ASN A 152 -6.78 3.78 4.89
CA ASN A 152 -5.85 2.71 5.28
C ASN A 152 -6.30 1.33 4.78
N ALA A 153 -7.60 1.04 4.79
CA ALA A 153 -8.13 -0.20 4.25
C ALA A 153 -7.89 -0.29 2.73
N LEU A 154 -8.14 0.79 1.98
CA LEU A 154 -7.89 0.85 0.55
C LEU A 154 -6.40 0.70 0.21
N VAL A 155 -5.50 1.37 0.94
CA VAL A 155 -4.04 1.18 0.79
C VAL A 155 -3.66 -0.29 1.02
N GLY A 156 -4.24 -0.95 2.03
CA GLY A 156 -4.01 -2.37 2.28
C GLY A 156 -4.48 -3.26 1.12
N VAL A 157 -5.68 -3.01 0.58
CA VAL A 157 -6.21 -3.75 -0.58
C VAL A 157 -5.36 -3.51 -1.82
N SER A 158 -4.97 -2.26 -2.11
CA SER A 158 -4.08 -1.92 -3.22
C SER A 158 -2.74 -2.64 -3.09
N SER A 159 -2.17 -2.68 -1.90
CA SER A 159 -0.91 -3.40 -1.63
C SER A 159 -1.04 -4.91 -1.87
N VAL A 160 -2.12 -5.54 -1.39
CA VAL A 160 -2.37 -6.97 -1.62
C VAL A 160 -2.60 -7.26 -3.10
N ALA A 161 -3.37 -6.42 -3.79
CA ALA A 161 -3.59 -6.55 -5.23
C ALA A 161 -2.28 -6.43 -6.02
N GLY A 162 -1.38 -5.53 -5.61
CA GLY A 162 -0.04 -5.42 -6.21
C GLY A 162 0.83 -6.66 -5.99
N LEU A 163 0.77 -7.27 -4.80
CA LEU A 163 1.48 -8.52 -4.51
C LEU A 163 0.91 -9.74 -5.24
N ALA A 164 -0.37 -9.69 -5.63
CA ALA A 164 -1.05 -10.73 -6.39
C ALA A 164 -1.06 -10.45 -7.90
N GLU A 165 -0.19 -9.56 -8.38
CA GLU A 165 -0.06 -9.14 -9.79
C GLU A 165 -1.34 -8.61 -10.46
N MET A 166 -2.35 -8.26 -9.65
CA MET A 166 -3.60 -7.64 -10.11
C MET A 166 -3.38 -6.14 -10.34
N TRP A 167 -2.54 -5.79 -11.30
CA TRP A 167 -2.05 -4.42 -11.51
C TRP A 167 -3.18 -3.39 -11.65
N LEU A 168 -4.18 -3.66 -12.49
CA LEU A 168 -5.30 -2.74 -12.71
C LEU A 168 -6.12 -2.52 -11.44
N THR A 169 -6.31 -3.57 -10.65
CA THR A 169 -7.00 -3.49 -9.36
C THR A 169 -6.19 -2.66 -8.36
N SER A 170 -4.89 -2.93 -8.26
CA SER A 170 -3.97 -2.17 -7.42
C SER A 170 -4.01 -0.68 -7.75
N LEU A 171 -3.96 -0.34 -9.04
CA LEU A 171 -3.99 1.03 -9.54
C LEU A 171 -5.30 1.76 -9.20
N ILE A 172 -6.45 1.16 -9.53
CA ILE A 172 -7.78 1.78 -9.29
C ILE A 172 -8.01 1.97 -7.79
N VAL A 173 -7.68 0.97 -6.98
CA VAL A 173 -7.84 1.05 -5.52
C VAL A 173 -6.89 2.08 -4.93
N GLY A 174 -5.66 2.20 -5.45
CA GLY A 174 -4.70 3.24 -5.06
C GLY A 174 -5.21 4.66 -5.34
N ILE A 175 -5.77 4.91 -6.53
CA ILE A 175 -6.41 6.18 -6.89
C ILE A 175 -7.56 6.51 -5.91
N ALA A 176 -8.40 5.53 -5.60
CA ALA A 176 -9.47 5.70 -4.63
C ALA A 176 -8.94 6.00 -3.22
N ALA A 177 -7.88 5.30 -2.79
CA ALA A 177 -7.22 5.54 -1.50
C ALA A 177 -6.74 6.98 -1.38
N SER A 178 -6.09 7.51 -2.43
CA SER A 178 -5.60 8.89 -2.46
C SER A 178 -6.71 9.93 -2.35
N ALA A 179 -7.81 9.75 -3.09
CA ALA A 179 -8.97 10.63 -3.01
C ALA A 179 -9.58 10.66 -1.59
N VAL A 180 -9.68 9.49 -0.94
CA VAL A 180 -10.18 9.36 0.44
C VAL A 180 -9.19 10.00 1.44
N GLY A 181 -7.89 9.83 1.24
CA GLY A 181 -6.83 10.43 2.06
C GLY A 181 -6.86 11.96 2.07
N ILE A 182 -7.07 12.58 0.90
CA ILE A 182 -7.28 14.03 0.79
C ILE A 182 -8.49 14.47 1.63
N GLY A 183 -9.61 13.74 1.54
CA GLY A 183 -10.81 14.00 2.35
C GLY A 183 -10.54 13.90 3.85
N ALA A 184 -9.80 12.88 4.29
CA ALA A 184 -9.41 12.70 5.68
C ALA A 184 -8.54 13.86 6.19
N ALA A 185 -7.55 14.28 5.40
CA ALA A 185 -6.65 15.40 5.73
C ALA A 185 -7.40 16.74 5.83
N ILE A 186 -8.34 17.01 4.92
CA ILE A 186 -9.19 18.22 4.99
C ILE A 186 -10.02 18.22 6.28
N CYS A 187 -10.62 17.08 6.64
CA CYS A 187 -11.37 16.97 7.89
C CYS A 187 -10.48 17.18 9.11
N ALA A 188 -9.27 16.62 9.10
CA ALA A 188 -8.26 16.78 10.16
C ALA A 188 -7.85 18.25 10.36
N ILE A 189 -7.55 18.97 9.27
CA ILE A 189 -7.20 20.41 9.31
C ILE A 189 -8.33 21.22 9.92
N ARG A 190 -9.58 20.97 9.49
CA ARG A 190 -10.77 21.65 10.03
C ARG A 190 -10.98 21.36 11.51
N LEU A 191 -10.74 20.12 11.92
CA LEU A 191 -10.84 19.69 13.32
C LEU A 191 -9.82 20.41 14.21
N ILE A 192 -8.56 20.49 13.76
CA ILE A 192 -7.50 21.25 14.46
C ILE A 192 -7.92 22.72 14.63
N SER A 193 -8.41 23.37 13.57
CA SER A 193 -8.88 24.77 13.63
C SER A 193 -10.02 24.99 14.63
N LEU A 194 -11.00 24.08 14.67
CA LEU A 194 -12.15 24.19 15.58
C LEU A 194 -11.75 23.95 17.04
N ILE A 195 -10.92 22.94 17.29
CA ILE A 195 -10.43 22.63 18.64
C ILE A 195 -9.57 23.79 19.15
N ASN A 196 -8.63 24.29 18.35
CA ASN A 196 -7.75 25.38 18.76
C ASN A 196 -8.54 26.66 19.06
N SER A 197 -9.46 27.07 18.19
CA SER A 197 -10.27 28.28 18.42
C SER A 197 -11.17 28.16 19.67
N GLY A 198 -11.70 26.96 19.93
CA GLY A 198 -12.45 26.67 21.15
C GLY A 198 -11.59 26.73 22.42
N LEU A 199 -10.41 26.13 22.39
CA LEU A 199 -9.46 26.16 23.52
C LEU A 199 -8.94 27.57 23.79
N GLU A 200 -8.66 28.35 22.75
CA GLU A 200 -8.26 29.76 22.87
C GLU A 200 -9.36 30.62 23.51
N SER A 201 -10.61 30.44 23.09
CA SER A 201 -11.77 31.13 23.65
C SER A 201 -11.93 30.82 25.14
N ARG A 202 -11.85 29.55 25.54
CA ARG A 202 -11.94 29.15 26.95
C ARG A 202 -10.78 29.66 27.80
N ARG A 203 -9.57 29.66 27.25
CA ARG A 203 -8.40 30.21 27.93
C ARG A 203 -8.57 31.70 28.21
N ALA A 204 -9.12 32.45 27.26
CA ALA A 204 -9.43 33.86 27.44
C ALA A 204 -10.45 34.09 28.57
N SER A 205 -11.50 33.25 28.64
CA SER A 205 -12.51 33.32 29.71
C SER A 205 -11.98 32.90 31.10
N ALA A 206 -11.03 31.96 31.16
CA ALA A 206 -10.52 31.41 32.42
C ALA A 206 -9.53 32.33 33.15
N GLY A 207 -8.97 33.35 32.48
CA GLY A 207 -8.07 34.34 33.09
C GLY A 207 -6.78 33.79 33.71
N ARG A 208 -6.44 32.51 33.48
CA ARG A 208 -5.36 31.78 34.16
C ARG A 208 -4.18 31.54 33.20
N PRO A 209 -2.92 31.79 33.61
CA PRO A 209 -1.77 31.46 32.79
C PRO A 209 -1.62 29.93 32.65
N ALA A 210 -1.18 29.48 31.47
CA ALA A 210 -0.94 28.06 31.21
C ALA A 210 0.13 27.53 32.19
N GLY A 211 -0.25 26.55 33.00
CA GLY A 211 0.70 25.80 33.82
C GLY A 211 1.57 24.91 32.94
N ARG A 212 2.87 24.80 33.24
CA ARG A 212 3.72 23.75 32.64
C ARG A 212 3.28 22.39 33.19
N PRO A 213 3.02 21.38 32.35
CA PRO A 213 2.68 20.04 32.82
C PRO A 213 3.82 19.43 33.63
N THR A 214 3.47 18.65 34.65
CA THR A 214 4.41 17.93 35.53
C THR A 214 5.10 16.78 34.78
N LEU A 215 6.30 16.35 35.20
CA LEU A 215 7.06 15.27 34.54
C LEU A 215 6.26 13.96 34.39
N THR A 216 5.38 13.66 35.33
CA THR A 216 4.47 12.51 35.31
C THR A 216 3.34 12.66 34.29
N GLU A 217 2.81 13.87 34.09
CA GLU A 217 1.87 14.19 33.01
C GLU A 217 2.55 14.15 31.64
N ARG A 218 3.82 14.59 31.55
CA ARG A 218 4.64 14.51 30.33
C ARG A 218 4.85 13.06 29.88
N ALA A 219 5.07 12.14 30.83
CA ALA A 219 5.22 10.72 30.55
C ALA A 219 3.90 10.07 30.07
N GLY A 220 2.77 10.34 30.74
CA GLY A 220 1.46 9.78 30.35
C GLY A 220 0.95 10.26 28.99
N LEU A 221 1.20 11.53 28.63
CA LEU A 221 0.84 12.08 27.32
C LEU A 221 1.75 11.58 26.18
N PHE A 222 3.01 11.22 26.46
CA PHE A 222 3.93 10.64 25.46
C PHE A 222 3.43 9.27 24.98
N TRP A 223 2.81 8.49 25.87
CA TRP A 223 2.26 7.16 25.56
C TRP A 223 0.90 7.20 24.84
N ALA A 224 0.04 8.18 25.13
CA ALA A 224 -1.20 8.39 24.38
C ALA A 224 -0.93 8.82 22.93
N GLY A 225 0.18 9.53 22.70
CA GLY A 225 0.65 9.83 21.34
C GLY A 225 1.34 8.64 20.67
N GLY A 226 2.20 7.90 21.38
CA GLY A 226 2.90 6.73 20.83
C GLY A 226 1.98 5.65 20.27
N ALA A 227 0.79 5.45 20.87
CA ALA A 227 -0.22 4.51 20.36
C ALA A 227 -0.81 4.93 19.00
N SER A 228 -0.95 6.23 18.75
CA SER A 228 -1.44 6.71 17.45
C SER A 228 -0.36 6.59 16.37
N LEU A 229 0.93 6.60 16.74
CA LEU A 229 2.03 6.34 15.79
C LEU A 229 1.99 4.89 15.25
N LEU A 230 1.53 3.93 16.06
CA LEU A 230 1.37 2.52 15.67
C LEU A 230 0.13 2.26 14.79
N THR A 231 -0.94 3.05 14.93
CA THR A 231 -2.08 3.03 13.98
C THR A 231 -1.75 3.81 12.70
N VAL A 232 -0.99 4.91 12.81
CA VAL A 232 -0.46 5.69 11.68
C VAL A 232 0.48 4.80 10.86
N MET A 233 1.50 4.19 11.46
CA MET A 233 2.34 3.14 10.84
C MET A 233 1.59 1.83 10.53
N GLY A 234 0.34 1.71 10.96
CA GLY A 234 -0.43 0.47 10.98
C GLY A 234 -1.03 0.07 9.64
N GLY A 235 -1.08 0.98 8.65
CA GLY A 235 -1.34 0.61 7.25
C GLY A 235 -0.32 -0.42 6.75
N SER A 236 0.92 -0.31 7.20
CA SER A 236 1.94 -1.33 6.99
C SER A 236 1.73 -2.57 7.86
N LEU A 237 1.24 -2.46 9.10
CA LEU A 237 0.97 -3.63 9.97
C LEU A 237 -0.26 -4.45 9.58
N PHE A 238 -1.26 -3.88 8.92
CA PHE A 238 -2.28 -4.69 8.22
C PHE A 238 -1.63 -5.46 7.06
N GLY A 239 -0.65 -4.88 6.38
CA GLY A 239 0.25 -5.58 5.45
C GLY A 239 1.31 -6.49 6.09
N VAL A 240 1.54 -6.43 7.42
CA VAL A 240 2.48 -7.32 8.18
C VAL A 240 1.75 -8.42 8.97
N ALA A 241 0.44 -8.30 9.18
CA ALA A 241 -0.43 -9.40 9.66
C ALA A 241 -1.03 -10.21 8.50
N LEU A 242 -1.19 -9.59 7.33
CA LEU A 242 -1.56 -10.29 6.09
C LEU A 242 -0.44 -11.10 5.41
N PRO A 243 0.89 -10.91 5.55
CA PRO A 243 1.84 -11.74 4.82
C PRO A 243 1.81 -13.17 5.33
N GLU A 244 1.54 -13.45 6.61
CA GLU A 244 1.39 -14.84 7.06
C GLU A 244 0.07 -15.45 6.54
N ILE A 245 -1.03 -14.69 6.56
CA ILE A 245 -2.34 -15.18 6.07
C ILE A 245 -2.36 -15.23 4.54
N VAL A 246 -1.67 -14.36 3.82
CA VAL A 246 -1.58 -14.29 2.35
C VAL A 246 -0.50 -15.24 1.82
N ARG A 247 0.63 -15.43 2.52
CA ARG A 247 1.58 -16.54 2.21
C ARG A 247 0.96 -17.91 2.46
N ASN A 248 0.02 -18.02 3.40
CA ASN A 248 -0.70 -19.26 3.72
C ASN A 248 -2.13 -19.30 3.15
N LEU A 249 -2.58 -18.25 2.46
CA LEU A 249 -3.66 -18.42 1.51
C LEU A 249 -3.06 -19.38 0.50
N PRO A 250 -3.80 -20.42 0.05
CA PRO A 250 -3.39 -21.05 -1.19
C PRO A 250 -3.17 -19.87 -2.15
N ALA A 251 -2.01 -19.83 -2.81
CA ALA A 251 -1.88 -19.01 -4.00
C ALA A 251 -3.23 -19.13 -4.70
N VAL A 252 -3.86 -18.01 -5.10
CA VAL A 252 -4.83 -18.14 -6.19
C VAL A 252 -4.04 -18.93 -7.20
N PRO A 253 -4.40 -20.20 -7.49
CA PRO A 253 -3.67 -20.89 -8.53
C PRO A 253 -3.79 -19.90 -9.67
N GLU A 254 -2.66 -19.37 -10.16
CA GLU A 254 -2.58 -18.95 -11.55
C GLU A 254 -3.40 -20.01 -12.24
N THR A 255 -4.53 -19.55 -12.79
CA THR A 255 -5.58 -20.37 -13.37
C THR A 255 -4.90 -21.62 -13.87
N ASN A 256 -5.08 -22.77 -13.21
CA ASN A 256 -4.30 -23.99 -13.49
C ASN A 256 -4.54 -24.35 -14.97
N LEU A 257 -3.83 -23.68 -15.88
CA LEU A 257 -3.13 -24.28 -16.98
C LEU A 257 -2.15 -25.19 -16.27
N ALA A 258 -2.66 -26.37 -15.92
CA ALA A 258 -1.78 -27.50 -15.93
C ALA A 258 -1.36 -27.60 -17.39
N PHE A 259 -0.27 -26.93 -17.75
CA PHE A 259 0.39 -27.12 -19.03
C PHE A 259 0.83 -28.56 -19.02
N VAL A 260 -0.06 -29.44 -19.47
CA VAL A 260 0.17 -30.85 -19.68
C VAL A 260 0.39 -31.04 -21.15
N VAL A 261 1.14 -32.08 -21.50
CA VAL A 261 1.31 -32.47 -22.89
C VAL A 261 -0.07 -32.65 -23.55
N GLY A 262 -0.29 -31.97 -24.68
CA GLY A 262 -1.56 -31.92 -25.40
C GLY A 262 -2.54 -30.83 -24.95
N ALA A 263 -2.15 -29.93 -24.04
CA ALA A 263 -2.95 -28.75 -23.72
C ALA A 263 -2.82 -27.70 -24.84
N CYS A 264 -3.93 -27.08 -25.23
CA CYS A 264 -3.94 -26.02 -26.23
C CYS A 264 -4.32 -24.70 -25.57
N PHE A 265 -3.65 -23.62 -25.96
CA PHE A 265 -3.89 -22.32 -25.39
C PHE A 265 -3.91 -21.21 -26.44
N SER A 266 -4.52 -20.10 -26.06
CA SER A 266 -4.45 -18.84 -26.78
C SER A 266 -3.89 -17.78 -25.83
N GLU A 267 -2.98 -16.98 -26.36
CA GLU A 267 -2.43 -15.80 -25.73
C GLU A 267 -3.49 -14.69 -25.76
N THR A 268 -3.84 -14.18 -24.58
CA THR A 268 -4.63 -12.97 -24.45
C THR A 268 -3.79 -11.82 -23.94
N GLU A 269 -4.32 -10.61 -24.02
CA GLU A 269 -3.67 -9.37 -23.55
C GLU A 269 -3.27 -9.39 -22.06
N VAL A 270 -3.65 -10.44 -21.29
CA VAL A 270 -3.46 -10.53 -19.84
C VAL A 270 -3.03 -11.93 -19.34
N ASP A 271 -3.24 -13.01 -20.12
CA ASP A 271 -2.99 -14.39 -19.67
C ASP A 271 -3.01 -15.39 -20.83
N PHE A 272 -2.50 -16.60 -20.61
CA PHE A 272 -2.77 -17.76 -21.45
C PHE A 272 -4.11 -18.39 -21.03
N ILE A 273 -4.95 -18.78 -21.98
CA ILE A 273 -6.22 -19.44 -21.69
C ILE A 273 -6.21 -20.85 -22.29
N ASP A 274 -6.45 -21.87 -21.46
CA ASP A 274 -6.71 -23.23 -21.91
C ASP A 274 -7.97 -23.27 -22.79
N VAL A 275 -7.80 -23.73 -24.02
CA VAL A 275 -8.84 -23.83 -25.04
C VAL A 275 -8.86 -25.23 -25.63
N SER A 276 -10.00 -25.61 -26.23
CA SER A 276 -10.12 -26.90 -26.90
C SER A 276 -9.27 -26.95 -28.17
N CYS A 277 -8.36 -27.91 -28.26
CA CYS A 277 -7.59 -28.21 -29.49
C CYS A 277 -8.45 -28.53 -30.72
N ASN A 278 -9.70 -28.98 -30.53
CA ASN A 278 -10.64 -29.26 -31.64
C ASN A 278 -11.32 -27.99 -32.20
N GLY A 279 -10.76 -26.82 -31.94
CA GLY A 279 -11.18 -25.53 -32.44
C GLY A 279 -9.98 -24.60 -32.62
N PRO A 280 -10.18 -23.36 -33.07
CA PRO A 280 -9.11 -22.39 -33.22
C PRO A 280 -8.33 -22.19 -31.91
N HIS A 281 -7.01 -22.36 -31.96
CA HIS A 281 -6.08 -22.15 -30.87
C HIS A 281 -4.71 -21.71 -31.43
N GLU A 282 -3.95 -20.94 -30.67
CA GLU A 282 -2.71 -20.34 -31.18
C GLU A 282 -1.49 -21.22 -30.92
N ALA A 283 -1.51 -22.00 -29.83
CA ALA A 283 -0.40 -22.86 -29.45
C ALA A 283 -0.84 -24.15 -28.76
N GLU A 284 0.01 -25.17 -28.87
CA GLU A 284 -0.17 -26.48 -28.25
C GLU A 284 1.09 -26.91 -27.50
N VAL A 285 0.94 -27.36 -26.26
CA VAL A 285 2.03 -27.89 -25.43
C VAL A 285 2.39 -29.29 -25.89
N TYR A 286 3.65 -29.49 -26.27
CA TYR A 286 4.12 -30.81 -26.71
C TYR A 286 5.04 -31.49 -25.70
N GLU A 287 5.62 -30.75 -24.76
CA GLU A 287 6.47 -31.32 -23.72
C GLU A 287 6.50 -30.43 -22.47
N VAL A 288 6.66 -31.08 -21.31
CA VAL A 288 6.87 -30.40 -20.03
C VAL A 288 8.11 -31.00 -19.38
N LEU A 289 9.12 -30.16 -19.17
CA LEU A 289 10.42 -30.55 -18.66
C LEU A 289 10.64 -29.95 -17.28
N GLU A 290 11.45 -30.62 -16.46
CA GLU A 290 11.87 -30.08 -15.17
C GLU A 290 13.33 -29.61 -15.27
N TYR A 291 13.57 -28.32 -15.01
CA TYR A 291 14.92 -27.77 -15.02
C TYR A 291 15.76 -28.40 -13.90
N PRO A 292 17.00 -28.85 -14.17
CA PRO A 292 17.84 -29.49 -13.17
C PRO A 292 18.05 -28.60 -11.94
N GLU A 293 17.78 -29.15 -10.75
CA GLU A 293 17.72 -28.37 -9.51
C GLU A 293 18.91 -27.43 -9.30
N ALA A 294 18.62 -26.13 -9.18
CA ALA A 294 19.53 -25.14 -8.60
C ALA A 294 18.88 -24.49 -7.37
N SER A 295 19.66 -24.33 -6.30
CA SER A 295 19.18 -23.76 -5.04
C SER A 295 18.83 -22.27 -5.12
N ALA A 296 19.34 -21.58 -6.15
CA ALA A 296 19.07 -20.19 -6.45
C ALA A 296 18.66 -20.05 -7.91
N TYR A 297 17.88 -19.01 -8.23
CA TYR A 297 17.48 -18.70 -9.60
C TYR A 297 18.72 -18.47 -10.47
N PRO A 298 18.96 -19.25 -11.52
CA PRO A 298 20.16 -19.15 -12.34
C PRO A 298 20.16 -17.91 -13.24
N GLY A 299 18.98 -17.35 -13.54
CA GLY A 299 18.80 -16.25 -14.49
C GLY A 299 18.22 -16.74 -15.82
N ASP A 300 17.44 -15.89 -16.46
CA ASP A 300 16.63 -16.20 -17.66
C ASP A 300 17.48 -16.80 -18.79
N ASP A 301 18.63 -16.18 -19.09
CA ASP A 301 19.54 -16.63 -20.16
C ASP A 301 20.01 -18.08 -19.95
N LEU A 302 20.32 -18.47 -18.72
CA LEU A 302 20.80 -19.83 -18.41
C LEU A 302 19.68 -20.87 -18.48
N ILE A 303 18.43 -20.46 -18.27
CA ILE A 303 17.28 -21.35 -18.41
C ILE A 303 16.92 -21.50 -19.88
N ALA A 304 16.91 -20.40 -20.65
CA ALA A 304 16.68 -20.39 -22.08
C ALA A 304 17.72 -21.24 -22.85
N ASP A 305 19.02 -21.04 -22.56
CA ASP A 305 20.13 -21.80 -23.16
C ASP A 305 20.00 -23.33 -22.91
N TRP A 306 19.36 -23.71 -21.80
CA TRP A 306 19.07 -25.10 -21.50
C TRP A 306 17.78 -25.58 -22.15
N ALA A 307 16.72 -24.77 -22.13
CA ALA A 307 15.38 -25.12 -22.62
C ALA A 307 15.38 -25.38 -24.12
N GLU A 308 15.99 -24.49 -24.90
CA GLU A 308 15.98 -24.54 -26.37
C GLU A 308 16.42 -25.91 -26.94
N PRO A 309 17.59 -26.47 -26.59
CA PRO A 309 17.99 -27.77 -27.12
C PRO A 309 17.12 -28.94 -26.62
N GLN A 310 16.47 -28.83 -25.46
CA GLN A 310 15.57 -29.87 -24.96
C GLN A 310 14.23 -29.83 -25.71
N CYS A 311 13.64 -28.64 -25.84
CA CYS A 311 12.40 -28.45 -26.59
C CYS A 311 12.59 -28.83 -28.07
N TYR A 312 13.73 -28.49 -28.68
CA TYR A 312 14.08 -28.94 -30.02
C TYR A 312 14.07 -30.48 -30.14
N ALA A 313 14.66 -31.17 -29.17
CA ALA A 313 14.78 -32.63 -29.18
C ALA A 313 13.42 -33.34 -29.07
N GLN A 314 12.43 -32.72 -28.42
CA GLN A 314 11.11 -33.30 -28.17
C GLN A 314 10.07 -32.94 -29.24
N PHE A 315 10.41 -32.04 -30.17
CA PHE A 315 9.52 -31.60 -31.24
C PHE A 315 9.13 -32.74 -32.20
N GLU A 316 10.11 -33.46 -32.76
CA GLU A 316 9.86 -34.57 -33.70
C GLU A 316 9.12 -35.73 -33.02
N PRO A 317 9.46 -36.18 -31.81
CA PRO A 317 8.67 -37.19 -31.09
C PRO A 317 7.17 -36.88 -30.99
N TYR A 318 6.80 -35.60 -30.90
CA TYR A 318 5.40 -35.19 -30.75
C TYR A 318 4.67 -34.99 -32.07
N THR A 319 5.28 -34.26 -33.00
CA THR A 319 4.70 -33.89 -34.30
C THR A 319 4.88 -35.00 -35.36
N GLY A 320 5.90 -35.84 -35.16
CA GLY A 320 6.50 -36.79 -36.10
C GLY A 320 6.98 -36.18 -37.42
N VAL A 321 7.26 -34.88 -37.41
CA VAL A 321 7.99 -34.18 -38.46
C VAL A 321 9.25 -33.56 -37.84
N PRO A 322 10.45 -33.78 -38.40
CA PRO A 322 11.64 -33.08 -37.94
C PRO A 322 11.44 -31.57 -37.99
N TYR A 323 11.87 -30.84 -36.95
CA TYR A 323 11.69 -29.39 -36.89
C TYR A 323 12.15 -28.63 -38.17
N PRO A 324 13.29 -28.94 -38.80
CA PRO A 324 13.70 -28.26 -40.03
C PRO A 324 12.77 -28.46 -41.24
N ASP A 325 11.94 -29.50 -41.21
CA ASP A 325 10.98 -29.86 -42.25
C ASP A 325 9.53 -29.47 -41.86
N SER A 326 9.34 -28.90 -40.68
CA SER A 326 8.04 -28.46 -40.14
C SER A 326 7.63 -27.09 -40.67
N ALA A 327 6.31 -26.89 -40.86
CA ALA A 327 5.74 -25.56 -41.08
C ALA A 327 5.46 -24.80 -39.76
N LEU A 328 5.45 -25.52 -38.64
CA LEU A 328 5.25 -25.00 -37.29
C LEU A 328 6.59 -24.68 -36.63
N GLU A 329 6.60 -23.62 -35.82
CA GLU A 329 7.72 -23.26 -34.96
C GLU A 329 7.48 -23.73 -33.52
N PHE A 330 8.52 -23.67 -32.68
CA PHE A 330 8.38 -23.91 -31.24
C PHE A 330 8.87 -22.73 -30.42
N GLY A 331 8.25 -22.56 -29.27
CA GLY A 331 8.67 -21.66 -28.21
C GLY A 331 8.78 -22.41 -26.89
N TYR A 332 9.21 -21.69 -25.86
CA TYR A 332 9.31 -22.23 -24.52
C TYR A 332 8.95 -21.18 -23.47
N LEU A 333 8.21 -21.62 -22.44
CA LEU A 333 7.97 -20.87 -21.22
C LEU A 333 8.84 -21.47 -20.12
N PHE A 334 9.37 -20.62 -19.24
CA PHE A 334 10.16 -21.05 -18.09
C PHE A 334 9.83 -20.22 -16.86
N PRO A 335 10.15 -20.70 -15.65
CA PRO A 335 9.74 -20.04 -14.42
C PRO A 335 10.41 -18.69 -14.27
N SER A 336 9.65 -17.70 -13.80
CA SER A 336 10.20 -16.42 -13.37
C SER A 336 11.04 -16.57 -12.09
N ALA A 337 11.80 -15.54 -11.74
CA ALA A 337 12.52 -15.50 -10.46
C ALA A 337 11.57 -15.66 -9.24
N GLN A 338 10.31 -15.24 -9.37
CA GLN A 338 9.25 -15.39 -8.39
C GLN A 338 8.75 -16.85 -8.34
N GLY A 339 8.44 -17.46 -9.49
CA GLY A 339 8.09 -18.88 -9.59
C GLY A 339 9.16 -19.77 -8.96
N TRP A 340 10.44 -19.43 -9.17
CA TRP A 340 11.55 -20.15 -8.59
C TRP A 340 11.54 -20.18 -7.05
N GLN A 341 11.08 -19.10 -6.40
CA GLN A 341 11.00 -18.99 -4.94
C GLN A 341 9.92 -19.89 -4.33
N VAL A 342 8.86 -20.18 -5.09
CA VAL A 342 7.77 -21.06 -4.65
C VAL A 342 7.95 -22.51 -5.08
N GLY A 343 9.05 -22.82 -5.76
CA GLY A 343 9.43 -24.19 -6.13
C GLY A 343 9.12 -24.58 -7.58
N ASP A 344 8.67 -23.64 -8.40
CA ASP A 344 8.42 -23.91 -9.82
C ASP A 344 9.75 -24.09 -10.57
N ARG A 345 9.85 -25.20 -11.29
CA ARG A 345 11.01 -25.62 -12.10
C ARG A 345 10.56 -26.09 -13.49
N GLU A 346 9.30 -25.89 -13.85
CA GLU A 346 8.72 -26.43 -15.08
C GLU A 346 9.11 -25.55 -16.28
N VAL A 347 9.59 -26.20 -17.33
CA VAL A 347 9.85 -25.60 -18.64
C VAL A 347 8.86 -26.20 -19.61
N ILE A 348 8.03 -25.37 -20.22
CA ILE A 348 6.92 -25.79 -21.09
C ILE A 348 7.34 -25.54 -22.52
N CYS A 349 7.41 -26.59 -23.33
CA CYS A 349 7.67 -26.48 -24.76
C CYS A 349 6.34 -26.49 -25.51
N TYR A 350 6.12 -25.48 -26.34
CA TYR A 350 4.88 -25.34 -27.13
C TYR A 350 5.19 -25.07 -28.59
N LEU A 351 4.26 -25.43 -29.47
CA LEU A 351 4.34 -25.20 -30.90
C LEU A 351 3.26 -24.23 -31.36
N PHE A 352 3.49 -23.54 -32.48
CA PHE A 352 2.58 -22.55 -33.05
C PHE A 352 2.82 -22.38 -34.56
N ASP A 353 1.88 -21.74 -35.28
CA ASP A 353 2.09 -21.33 -36.68
C ASP A 353 2.81 -19.97 -36.72
N PRO A 354 4.01 -19.86 -37.34
CA PRO A 354 4.76 -18.61 -37.39
C PRO A 354 4.10 -17.51 -38.22
N SER A 355 3.08 -17.83 -39.01
CA SER A 355 2.26 -16.87 -39.75
C SER A 355 1.26 -16.12 -38.86
N GLY A 356 1.04 -16.61 -37.62
CA GLY A 356 0.04 -16.12 -36.70
C GLY A 356 -1.38 -16.61 -37.00
N ASP A 357 -1.52 -17.68 -37.78
CA ASP A 357 -2.80 -18.33 -38.05
C ASP A 357 -3.15 -19.33 -36.93
N ASP A 358 -4.43 -19.43 -36.57
CA ASP A 358 -4.89 -20.40 -35.57
C ASP A 358 -4.76 -21.85 -36.09
N LEU A 359 -4.22 -22.72 -35.25
CA LEU A 359 -4.36 -24.17 -35.38
C LEU A 359 -5.82 -24.54 -35.14
N THR A 360 -6.35 -25.50 -35.89
CA THR A 360 -7.78 -25.87 -35.83
C THR A 360 -8.02 -27.32 -35.41
N GLU A 361 -6.94 -28.10 -35.30
CA GLU A 361 -6.92 -29.49 -34.89
C GLU A 361 -5.64 -29.76 -34.09
N PRO A 362 -5.65 -30.73 -33.15
CA PRO A 362 -4.48 -31.08 -32.38
C PRO A 362 -3.36 -31.63 -33.28
N VAL A 363 -2.12 -31.24 -33.00
CA VAL A 363 -0.91 -31.63 -33.73
C VAL A 363 -0.36 -32.97 -33.26
N ALA A 364 -0.68 -33.38 -32.03
CA ALA A 364 -0.29 -34.67 -31.47
C ALA A 364 -0.56 -35.82 -32.44
N GLN A 365 0.46 -36.64 -32.71
CA GLN A 365 0.21 -37.88 -33.43
C GLN A 365 -0.70 -38.80 -32.60
N ALA A 366 -1.73 -39.35 -33.25
CA ALA A 366 -2.51 -40.42 -32.65
C ALA A 366 -1.58 -41.62 -32.42
N ALA A 367 -1.18 -41.83 -31.16
CA ALA A 367 -0.30 -42.91 -30.73
C ALA A 367 -0.86 -44.31 -31.03
#